data_AF-A0A2T3FRG9-F1
#
_entry.id   AF-A0A2T3FRG9-F1
#
_cell.length_a   1.000
_cell.length_b   1.000
_cell.length_c   1.000
_cell.angle_alpha   90.00
_cell.angle_beta   90.00
_cell.angle_gamma   90.00
#
_symmetry.space_group_name_H-M   'P 1'
#
loop_
_entity.id
_entity.type
_entity.pdbx_description
1 polymer ?
#
loop_
_entity_poly.entity_id
_entity_poly.type
_entity_poly.pdbx_seq_one_letter_code
_entity_poly.pdbx_strand_id
1 'polypeptide(L)'
;MRAAIITSSDSGYAGKREDVSGPVIAEMVREAGYEVVWQKVLPDDQAMLEEVMKEICDEGKADLLLTTGGTGFSPRDVMPEATLAVAERMVPGIPEAMRAYSLQFTKRTMLSRAASGIRKRTLIVNLPGSPKAVQECLEYILPQLDHGLKILLGLDGECARK
;
A
#
# COMPACT_ATOMS: atom_id res chain seq x y z
N MET A 1 -8.19 13.57 -2.03
CA MET A 1 -6.86 13.08 -1.61
C MET A 1 -6.20 12.41 -2.80
N ARG A 2 -4.87 12.38 -2.83
CA ARG A 2 -4.07 11.86 -3.94
C ARG A 2 -3.50 10.50 -3.59
N ALA A 3 -3.56 9.56 -4.52
CA ALA A 3 -3.05 8.21 -4.37
C ALA A 3 -1.90 7.94 -5.35
N ALA A 4 -0.88 7.24 -4.86
CA ALA A 4 0.20 6.66 -5.65
C ALA A 4 0.16 5.13 -5.55
N ILE A 5 0.58 4.44 -6.61
CA ILE A 5 0.53 2.97 -6.69
C ILE A 5 1.87 2.41 -7.17
N ILE A 6 2.48 1.51 -6.38
CA ILE A 6 3.68 0.76 -6.78
C ILE A 6 3.32 -0.73 -6.92
N THR A 7 3.56 -1.29 -8.10
CA THR A 7 3.57 -2.75 -8.28
C THR A 7 5.01 -3.26 -8.25
N SER A 8 5.33 -4.17 -7.33
CA SER A 8 6.64 -4.84 -7.28
C SER A 8 6.59 -6.15 -8.04
N SER A 9 7.36 -6.24 -9.13
CA SER A 9 7.54 -7.48 -9.88
C SER A 9 8.76 -7.41 -10.79
N ASP A 10 9.74 -8.29 -10.57
CA ASP A 10 10.85 -8.48 -11.52
C ASP A 10 10.37 -8.75 -12.95
N SER A 11 9.38 -9.65 -13.10
CA SER A 11 8.82 -10.02 -14.40
C SER A 11 8.01 -8.90 -15.05
N GLY A 12 7.26 -8.14 -14.23
CA GLY A 12 6.50 -6.99 -14.71
C GLY A 12 7.41 -5.86 -15.18
N TYR A 13 8.45 -5.56 -14.39
CA TYR A 13 9.45 -4.56 -14.72
C TYR A 13 10.23 -4.90 -16.00
N ALA A 14 10.53 -6.19 -16.22
CA ALA A 14 11.18 -6.67 -17.43
C ALA A 14 10.25 -6.76 -18.65
N GLY A 15 8.97 -6.37 -18.55
CA GLY A 15 7.98 -6.44 -19.63
C GLY A 15 7.58 -7.87 -20.01
N LYS A 16 7.88 -8.87 -19.16
CA LYS A 16 7.60 -10.30 -19.41
C LYS A 16 6.24 -10.73 -18.90
N ARG A 17 5.59 -9.91 -18.08
CA ARG A 17 4.28 -10.16 -17.50
C ARG A 17 3.53 -8.84 -17.38
N GLU A 18 2.25 -8.85 -17.71
CA GLU A 18 1.39 -7.70 -17.52
C GLU A 18 1.02 -7.52 -16.04
N ASP A 19 1.03 -6.27 -15.58
CA ASP A 19 0.52 -5.92 -14.26
C ASP A 19 -1.02 -5.90 -14.28
N VAL A 20 -1.61 -6.82 -13.54
CA VAL A 20 -3.06 -6.95 -13.39
C VAL A 20 -3.57 -6.43 -12.03
N SER A 21 -2.69 -6.21 -11.06
CA SER A 21 -3.08 -5.81 -9.70
C SER A 21 -3.05 -4.29 -9.55
N GLY A 22 -2.06 -3.61 -10.13
CA GLY A 22 -1.98 -2.15 -10.13
C GLY A 22 -3.21 -1.46 -10.75
N PRO A 23 -3.69 -1.88 -11.93
CA PRO A 23 -4.91 -1.33 -12.52
C PRO A 23 -6.15 -1.48 -11.63
N VAL A 24 -6.29 -2.63 -10.96
CA VAL A 24 -7.40 -2.89 -10.03
C VAL A 24 -7.36 -1.95 -8.83
N ILE A 25 -6.18 -1.71 -8.26
CA ILE A 25 -6.02 -0.71 -7.19
C ILE A 25 -6.44 0.67 -7.70
N ALA A 26 -5.99 1.05 -8.89
CA ALA A 26 -6.25 2.36 -9.47
C ALA A 26 -7.74 2.60 -9.74
N GLU A 27 -8.48 1.58 -10.16
CA GLU A 27 -9.93 1.63 -10.33
C GLU A 27 -10.63 1.85 -8.98
N MET A 28 -10.37 0.98 -8.00
CA MET A 28 -11.02 1.04 -6.69
C MET A 28 -10.79 2.36 -5.94
N VAL A 29 -9.56 2.90 -5.98
CA VAL A 29 -9.30 4.18 -5.30
C VAL A 29 -9.94 5.36 -6.04
N ARG A 30 -10.07 5.31 -7.37
CA ARG A 30 -10.82 6.34 -8.12
C ARG A 30 -12.29 6.31 -7.78
N GLU A 31 -12.88 5.12 -7.69
CA GLU A 31 -14.28 4.95 -7.26
C GLU A 31 -14.52 5.47 -5.84
N ALA A 32 -13.53 5.33 -4.96
CA ALA A 32 -13.55 5.90 -3.62
C ALA A 32 -13.24 7.42 -3.57
N GLY A 33 -13.07 8.10 -4.71
CA GLY A 33 -12.86 9.54 -4.80
C GLY A 33 -11.41 10.02 -4.65
N TYR A 34 -10.43 9.12 -4.76
CA TYR A 34 -9.02 9.49 -4.80
C TYR A 34 -8.58 9.81 -6.24
N GLU A 35 -7.67 10.77 -6.37
CA GLU A 35 -6.98 11.04 -7.63
C GLU A 35 -5.71 10.19 -7.71
N VAL A 36 -5.62 9.29 -8.71
CA VAL A 36 -4.38 8.53 -8.96
C VAL A 36 -3.39 9.41 -9.70
N VAL A 37 -2.43 9.97 -8.96
CA VAL A 37 -1.44 10.94 -9.48
C VAL A 37 -0.14 10.28 -9.93
N TRP A 38 0.10 9.04 -9.50
CA TRP A 38 1.33 8.31 -9.82
C TRP A 38 1.09 6.81 -9.81
N GLN A 39 1.61 6.10 -10.80
CA GLN A 39 1.56 4.63 -10.87
C GLN A 39 2.79 4.10 -11.61
N LYS A 40 3.46 3.08 -11.06
CA LYS A 40 4.61 2.45 -11.73
C LYS A 40 4.81 1.01 -11.29
N VAL A 41 5.36 0.20 -12.20
CA VAL A 41 5.92 -1.11 -11.89
C VAL A 41 7.41 -0.95 -11.60
N LEU A 42 7.87 -1.54 -10.50
CA LEU A 42 9.27 -1.56 -10.06
C LEU A 42 9.72 -3.02 -9.90
N PRO A 43 11.03 -3.32 -10.04
CA PRO A 43 11.55 -4.64 -9.75
C PRO A 43 11.50 -4.92 -8.25
N ASP A 44 11.68 -6.19 -7.88
CA ASP A 44 11.80 -6.62 -6.49
C ASP A 44 13.21 -6.28 -5.96
N ASP A 45 13.50 -4.99 -5.88
CA ASP A 45 14.76 -4.39 -5.44
C ASP A 45 14.47 -3.40 -4.30
N GLN A 46 14.98 -3.72 -3.10
CA GLN A 46 14.67 -2.95 -1.90
C GLN A 46 15.13 -1.49 -2.03
N ALA A 47 16.32 -1.24 -2.56
CA ALA A 47 16.87 0.11 -2.64
C ALA A 47 16.04 0.99 -3.59
N MET A 48 15.65 0.44 -4.74
CA MET A 48 14.81 1.16 -5.71
C MET A 48 13.40 1.41 -5.16
N LEU A 49 12.80 0.44 -4.47
CA LEU A 49 11.52 0.62 -3.79
C LEU A 49 11.61 1.73 -2.75
N GLU A 50 12.63 1.71 -1.89
CA GLU A 50 12.84 2.72 -0.87
C GLU A 50 13.03 4.12 -1.46
N GLU A 51 13.85 4.26 -2.51
CA GLU A 51 14.12 5.53 -3.18
C GLU A 51 12.83 6.16 -3.71
N VAL A 52 12.04 5.38 -4.45
CA VAL A 52 10.78 5.85 -5.03
C VAL A 52 9.72 6.15 -3.96
N MET A 53 9.62 5.32 -2.91
CA MET A 53 8.73 5.61 -1.77
C MET A 53 9.12 6.92 -1.09
N LYS A 54 10.42 7.15 -0.84
CA LYS A 54 10.93 8.40 -0.25
C LYS A 54 10.61 9.58 -1.15
N GLU A 55 10.88 9.50 -2.44
CA GLU A 55 10.57 10.56 -3.42
C GLU A 55 9.07 10.93 -3.40
N ILE A 56 8.18 9.93 -3.47
CA ILE A 56 6.72 10.15 -3.45
C ILE A 56 6.29 10.87 -2.17
N CYS A 57 6.80 10.44 -1.01
CA CYS A 57 6.40 10.98 0.28
C CYS A 57 7.03 12.35 0.58
N ASP A 58 8.31 12.51 0.30
CA ASP A 58 9.10 13.70 0.67
C ASP A 58 8.79 14.88 -0.24
N GLU A 59 8.52 14.64 -1.53
CA GLU A 59 8.06 15.68 -2.46
C GLU A 59 6.54 15.92 -2.34
N GLY A 60 5.86 15.19 -1.46
CA GLY A 60 4.42 15.33 -1.21
C GLY A 60 3.59 15.03 -2.45
N LYS A 61 3.97 14.03 -3.25
CA LYS A 61 3.24 13.64 -4.48
C LYS A 61 1.88 13.05 -4.16
N ALA A 62 1.80 12.20 -3.12
CA ALA A 62 0.58 11.51 -2.74
C ALA A 62 0.34 11.52 -1.23
N ASP A 63 -0.93 11.41 -0.85
CA ASP A 63 -1.36 11.33 0.55
C ASP A 63 -1.50 9.85 0.99
N LEU A 64 -1.79 8.97 0.03
CA LEU A 64 -1.87 7.52 0.18
C LEU A 64 -0.95 6.84 -0.86
N LEU A 65 -0.03 5.99 -0.41
CA LEU A 65 0.80 5.14 -1.25
C LEU A 65 0.40 3.67 -1.03
N LEU A 66 -0.21 3.08 -2.05
CA LEU A 66 -0.57 1.66 -2.05
C LEU A 66 0.48 0.87 -2.82
N THR A 67 0.91 -0.26 -2.28
CA THR A 67 1.82 -1.16 -2.99
C THR A 67 1.21 -2.54 -3.17
N THR A 68 1.65 -3.29 -4.17
CA THR A 68 1.22 -4.68 -4.39
C THR A 68 2.38 -5.54 -4.88
N GLY A 69 2.40 -6.80 -4.43
CA GLY A 69 3.52 -7.73 -4.68
C GLY A 69 4.62 -7.64 -3.62
N GLY A 70 5.55 -8.61 -3.62
CA GLY A 70 6.74 -8.57 -2.79
C GLY A 70 6.54 -8.83 -1.28
N THR A 71 5.38 -9.34 -0.85
CA THR A 71 5.01 -9.51 0.59
C THR A 71 5.02 -10.96 1.09
N GLY A 72 5.42 -11.92 0.25
CA GLY A 72 5.48 -13.35 0.58
C GLY A 72 6.81 -13.77 1.23
N PHE A 73 7.14 -15.06 1.15
CA PHE A 73 8.37 -15.66 1.73
C PHE A 73 9.46 -15.91 0.68
N SER A 74 9.29 -15.46 -0.56
CA SER A 74 10.37 -15.55 -1.55
C SER A 74 11.56 -14.71 -1.08
N PRO A 75 12.81 -15.14 -1.33
CA PRO A 75 13.98 -14.27 -1.11
C PRO A 75 13.93 -12.95 -1.89
N ARG A 76 13.10 -12.88 -2.93
CA ARG A 76 12.83 -11.65 -3.70
C ARG A 76 11.73 -10.79 -3.07
N ASP A 77 10.90 -11.32 -2.17
CA ASP A 77 9.85 -10.54 -1.53
C ASP A 77 10.47 -9.56 -0.52
N VAL A 78 10.64 -8.29 -0.91
CA VAL A 78 11.33 -7.26 -0.10
C VAL A 78 10.48 -6.02 0.17
N MET A 79 9.19 -6.04 -0.20
CA MET A 79 8.29 -4.89 -0.06
C MET A 79 8.07 -4.48 1.42
N PRO A 80 7.87 -5.41 2.38
CA PRO A 80 7.77 -5.05 3.79
C PRO A 80 9.05 -4.39 4.32
N GLU A 81 10.21 -4.93 3.97
CA GLU A 81 11.53 -4.40 4.35
C GLU A 81 11.73 -2.97 3.84
N ALA A 82 11.42 -2.72 2.56
CA ALA A 82 11.47 -1.38 2.00
C ALA A 82 10.53 -0.41 2.74
N THR A 83 9.30 -0.85 3.03
CA THR A 83 8.32 -0.03 3.76
C THR A 83 8.78 0.29 5.18
N LEU A 84 9.31 -0.70 5.90
CA LEU A 84 9.85 -0.54 7.25
C LEU A 84 11.04 0.42 7.28
N ALA A 85 11.90 0.38 6.26
CA ALA A 85 13.08 1.24 6.17
C ALA A 85 12.75 2.71 5.91
N VAL A 86 11.65 3.00 5.19
CA VAL A 86 11.27 4.38 4.84
C VAL A 86 10.29 5.03 5.82
N ALA A 87 9.50 4.22 6.53
CA ALA A 87 8.47 4.70 7.44
C ALA A 87 9.08 5.39 8.67
N GLU A 88 8.52 6.55 9.04
CA GLU A 88 8.88 7.28 10.26
C GLU A 88 8.07 6.79 11.47
N ARG A 89 6.84 6.34 11.22
CA ARG A 89 5.94 5.78 12.24
C ARG A 89 5.19 4.58 11.67
N MET A 90 5.24 3.45 12.36
CA MET A 90 4.53 2.24 11.92
C MET A 90 3.05 2.29 12.26
N VAL A 91 2.22 1.68 11.40
CA VAL A 91 0.77 1.54 11.60
C VAL A 91 0.40 0.06 11.57
N PRO A 92 0.78 -0.74 12.58
CA PRO A 92 0.64 -2.20 12.53
C PRO A 92 -0.83 -2.68 12.42
N GLY A 93 -1.78 -1.87 12.88
CA GLY A 93 -3.20 -2.21 12.87
C GLY A 93 -3.80 -2.45 11.48
N ILE A 94 -3.31 -1.80 10.42
CA ILE A 94 -3.83 -1.98 9.06
C ILE A 94 -3.54 -3.40 8.54
N PRO A 95 -2.28 -3.88 8.49
CA PRO A 95 -1.99 -5.23 8.02
C PRO A 95 -2.52 -6.31 8.97
N GLU A 96 -2.67 -6.03 10.26
CA GLU A 96 -3.38 -6.91 11.19
C GLU A 96 -4.85 -7.07 10.80
N ALA A 97 -5.55 -5.96 10.58
CA ALA A 97 -6.95 -5.97 10.19
C ALA A 97 -7.17 -6.65 8.82
N MET A 98 -6.30 -6.38 7.84
CA MET A 98 -6.32 -7.07 6.55
C MET A 98 -6.16 -8.58 6.71
N ARG A 99 -5.15 -9.06 7.47
CA ARG A 99 -4.96 -10.50 7.72
C ARG A 99 -6.15 -11.10 8.45
N ALA A 100 -6.67 -10.42 9.48
CA ALA A 100 -7.83 -10.89 10.25
C ALA A 100 -9.07 -11.06 9.36
N TYR A 101 -9.35 -10.08 8.50
CA TYR A 101 -10.43 -10.15 7.52
C TYR A 101 -10.20 -11.29 6.51
N SER A 102 -9.02 -11.33 5.88
CA SER A 102 -8.70 -12.37 4.89
C SER A 102 -8.68 -13.79 5.44
N LEU A 103 -8.49 -13.99 6.75
CA LEU A 103 -8.52 -15.31 7.39
C LEU A 103 -9.90 -15.99 7.26
N GLN A 104 -10.96 -15.20 7.02
CA GLN A 104 -12.31 -15.70 6.74
C GLN A 104 -12.39 -16.41 5.39
N PHE A 105 -11.52 -16.06 4.43
CA PHE A 105 -11.51 -16.64 3.08
C PHE A 105 -10.36 -17.65 2.88
N THR A 106 -9.19 -17.38 3.48
CA THR A 106 -8.01 -18.25 3.33
C THR A 106 -7.08 -18.18 4.53
N LYS A 107 -6.77 -19.36 5.09
CA LYS A 107 -5.79 -19.49 6.17
C LYS A 107 -4.39 -19.06 5.77
N ARG A 108 -4.07 -19.08 4.45
CA ARG A 108 -2.74 -18.72 3.94
C ARG A 108 -2.38 -17.25 4.13
N THR A 109 -3.37 -16.37 4.34
CA THR A 109 -3.09 -14.94 4.57
C THR A 109 -2.22 -14.68 5.80
N MET A 110 -2.19 -15.62 6.76
CA MET A 110 -1.30 -15.54 7.93
C MET A 110 0.20 -15.48 7.55
N LEU A 111 0.55 -15.90 6.32
CA LEU A 111 1.91 -15.88 5.80
C LEU A 111 2.29 -14.54 5.14
N SER A 112 1.34 -13.61 5.01
CA SER A 112 1.64 -12.28 4.47
C SER A 112 2.47 -11.47 5.46
N ARG A 113 3.63 -10.99 5.00
CA ARG A 113 4.51 -10.08 5.76
C ARG A 113 4.18 -8.61 5.54
N ALA A 114 3.05 -8.29 4.90
CA ALA A 114 2.65 -6.92 4.62
C ALA A 114 2.79 -6.00 5.83
N ALA A 115 3.33 -4.80 5.58
CA ALA A 115 3.49 -3.73 6.54
C ALA A 115 2.72 -2.49 6.10
N SER A 116 2.59 -1.54 7.02
CA SER A 116 2.15 -0.18 6.70
C SER A 116 2.76 0.81 7.67
N GLY A 117 3.03 2.01 7.18
CA GLY A 117 3.67 3.06 7.94
C GLY A 117 3.36 4.43 7.37
N ILE A 118 3.71 5.45 8.13
CA ILE A 118 3.57 6.85 7.76
C ILE A 118 4.97 7.41 7.54
N ARG A 119 5.14 8.14 6.44
CA ARG A 119 6.31 8.98 6.18
C ARG A 119 5.80 10.38 5.82
N LYS A 120 6.28 11.41 6.51
CA LYS A 120 5.77 12.78 6.38
C LYS A 120 4.24 12.82 6.55
N ARG A 121 3.53 13.13 5.46
CA ARG A 121 2.07 13.24 5.39
C ARG A 121 1.46 12.19 4.47
N THR A 122 2.18 11.10 4.23
CA THR A 122 1.77 10.00 3.36
C THR A 122 1.64 8.71 4.15
N LEU A 123 0.51 8.04 4.03
CA LEU A 123 0.30 6.69 4.52
C LEU A 123 0.74 5.67 3.46
N ILE A 124 1.58 4.71 3.82
CA ILE A 124 2.06 3.62 2.97
C ILE A 124 1.39 2.32 3.42
N VAL A 125 0.76 1.57 2.50
CA VAL A 125 0.11 0.29 2.80
C VAL A 125 0.53 -0.77 1.78
N ASN A 126 1.05 -1.90 2.26
CA ASN A 126 1.36 -3.04 1.40
C ASN A 126 0.13 -3.94 1.23
N LEU A 127 -0.33 -4.10 0.00
CA LEU A 127 -1.40 -5.02 -0.37
C LEU A 127 -0.82 -6.36 -0.84
N PRO A 128 -1.64 -7.44 -0.84
CA PRO A 128 -1.27 -8.71 -1.45
C PRO A 128 -0.96 -8.58 -2.95
N GLY A 129 -0.34 -9.61 -3.54
CA GLY A 129 0.06 -9.57 -4.95
C GLY A 129 -1.00 -10.00 -5.98
N SER A 130 -2.07 -10.69 -5.58
CA SER A 130 -3.10 -11.16 -6.51
C SER A 130 -4.27 -10.16 -6.61
N PRO A 131 -4.89 -9.97 -7.80
CA PRO A 131 -5.99 -9.02 -7.97
C PRO A 131 -7.17 -9.27 -7.02
N LYS A 132 -7.54 -10.54 -6.84
CA LYS A 132 -8.61 -10.93 -5.92
C LYS A 132 -8.31 -10.52 -4.48
N ALA A 133 -7.10 -10.81 -3.98
CA ALA A 133 -6.75 -10.50 -2.60
C ALA A 133 -6.56 -8.99 -2.37
N VAL A 134 -6.11 -8.27 -3.42
CA VAL A 134 -6.11 -6.81 -3.45
C VAL A 134 -7.53 -6.26 -3.28
N GLN A 135 -8.49 -6.73 -4.09
CA GLN A 135 -9.88 -6.29 -4.01
C GLN A 135 -10.45 -6.51 -2.61
N GLU A 136 -10.36 -7.74 -2.10
CA GLU A 136 -10.87 -8.10 -0.77
C GLU A 136 -10.26 -7.20 0.33
N CYS A 137 -8.94 -7.02 0.33
CA CYS A 137 -8.29 -6.22 1.38
C CYS A 137 -8.61 -4.73 1.24
N LEU A 138 -8.58 -4.20 0.03
CA LEU A 138 -8.75 -2.78 -0.22
C LEU A 138 -10.20 -2.34 0.03
N GLU A 139 -11.18 -3.13 -0.38
CA GLU A 139 -12.60 -2.89 -0.07
C GLU A 139 -12.83 -2.81 1.45
N TYR A 140 -12.14 -3.66 2.23
CA TYR A 140 -12.27 -3.68 3.68
C TYR A 140 -11.65 -2.45 4.37
N ILE A 141 -10.44 -2.04 3.97
CA ILE A 141 -9.71 -0.97 4.69
C ILE A 141 -9.99 0.43 4.15
N LEU A 142 -10.23 0.58 2.85
CA LEU A 142 -10.25 1.89 2.18
C LEU A 142 -11.27 2.87 2.76
N PRO A 143 -12.51 2.45 3.15
CA PRO A 143 -13.46 3.35 3.79
C PRO A 143 -12.96 3.93 5.13
N GLN A 144 -12.11 3.20 5.84
CA GLN A 144 -11.57 3.62 7.15
C GLN A 144 -10.33 4.51 7.01
N LEU A 145 -9.59 4.39 5.89
CA LEU A 145 -8.38 5.18 5.65
C LEU A 145 -8.68 6.68 5.53
N ASP A 146 -9.86 7.06 5.02
CA ASP A 146 -10.23 8.46 4.80
C ASP A 146 -10.15 9.30 6.09
N HIS A 147 -10.66 8.77 7.20
CA HIS A 147 -10.60 9.47 8.49
C HIS A 147 -9.15 9.67 8.96
N GLY A 148 -8.34 8.61 8.93
CA GLY A 148 -6.93 8.66 9.33
C GLY A 148 -6.10 9.61 8.46
N LEU A 149 -6.35 9.61 7.14
CA LEU A 149 -5.70 10.50 6.19
C LEU A 149 -6.10 11.97 6.40
N LYS A 150 -7.37 12.26 6.67
CA LYS A 150 -7.81 13.64 6.99
C LYS A 150 -7.12 14.19 8.23
N ILE A 151 -6.96 13.38 9.29
CA ILE A 151 -6.19 13.77 10.47
C ILE A 151 -4.71 13.97 10.11
N LEU A 152 -4.10 13.03 9.38
CA LEU A 152 -2.70 13.14 8.95
C LEU A 152 -2.43 14.40 8.12
N LEU A 153 -3.42 14.82 7.33
CA LEU A 153 -3.36 16.01 6.50
C LEU A 153 -3.83 17.30 7.24
N GLY A 154 -4.26 17.21 8.50
CA GLY A 154 -4.82 18.35 9.24
C GLY A 154 -6.09 18.94 8.61
N LEU A 155 -6.81 18.12 7.84
CA LEU A 155 -8.10 18.48 7.24
C LEU A 155 -9.28 18.20 8.19
N ASP A 156 -9.04 17.43 9.25
CA ASP A 156 -10.00 17.14 10.32
C ASP A 156 -9.31 17.27 11.68
N GLY A 157 -10.08 17.60 12.72
CA GLY A 157 -9.58 17.83 14.08
C GLY A 157 -9.28 16.53 14.83
N GLU A 158 -8.43 16.60 15.86
CA GLU A 158 -8.24 15.46 16.76
C GLU A 158 -9.58 15.05 17.38
N CYS A 159 -9.91 13.76 17.26
CA CYS A 159 -11.12 13.15 17.83
C CYS A 159 -11.06 13.04 19.37
N ALA A 160 -10.42 14.00 20.05
CA ALA A 160 -10.51 14.19 21.49
C ALA A 160 -11.79 14.98 21.84
N ARG A 161 -12.96 14.49 21.40
CA ARG A 161 -14.28 14.92 21.86
C ARG A 161 -15.36 13.93 21.39
N LYS A 162 -15.64 12.93 22.22
CA LYS A 162 -16.99 12.57 22.67
C LYS A 162 -16.89 11.69 23.91
#